data_AF-A0A9X1FWU7-F1
#
_entry.id   AF-A0A9X1FWU7-F1
#
_cell.length_a   1.000
_cell.length_b   1.000
_cell.length_c   1.000
_cell.angle_alpha   90.00
_cell.angle_beta   90.00
_cell.angle_gamma   90.00
#
_symmetry.space_group_name_H-M   'P 1'
#
loop_
_entity.id
_entity.type
_entity.pdbx_description
1 polymer ?
#
loop_
_entity_poly.entity_id
_entity_poly.type
_entity_poly.pdbx_seq_one_letter_code
_entity_poly.pdbx_strand_id
1 'polypeptide(L)'
;MKIMCLNGWGGKLHEQLVPYIALSVPDVLCLQEVVHSPASDKDWLTYRDGDHILPQRANFFRDVSRALPDHTATFCPAAQGVLWDADQPIPSQWGLATF
;
A
#
# COMPACT_ATOMS: atom_id res chain seq x y z
N MET A 1 -14.76 16.28 -11.89
CA MET A 1 -13.58 15.45 -12.20
C MET A 1 -12.37 15.98 -11.45
N LYS A 2 -12.07 15.37 -10.31
CA LYS A 2 -10.94 15.62 -9.42
C LYS A 2 -9.96 14.46 -9.55
N ILE A 3 -8.78 14.73 -10.07
CA ILE A 3 -7.68 13.76 -10.16
C ILE A 3 -6.71 14.09 -9.02
N MET A 4 -6.33 13.06 -8.25
CA MET A 4 -5.39 13.17 -7.16
C MET A 4 -4.18 12.28 -7.43
N CYS A 5 -2.97 12.79 -7.23
CA CYS A 5 -1.74 12.03 -7.35
C CYS A 5 -0.94 12.15 -6.06
N LEU A 6 -0.66 11.03 -5.40
CA LEU A 6 0.05 10.99 -4.11
C LEU A 6 1.14 9.91 -4.13
N ASN A 7 2.23 10.17 -3.43
CA ASN A 7 3.17 9.13 -3.05
C ASN A 7 2.71 8.51 -1.72
N GLY A 8 2.52 7.19 -1.73
CA GLY A 8 2.04 6.41 -0.60
C GLY A 8 3.11 6.08 0.45
N TRP A 9 4.37 6.20 0.08
CA TRP A 9 5.56 5.88 0.88
C TRP A 9 5.44 4.54 1.61
N GLY A 10 4.98 3.52 0.87
CA GLY A 10 4.74 2.18 1.39
C GLY A 10 3.70 2.08 2.51
N GLY A 11 2.83 3.07 2.68
CA GLY A 11 1.84 3.11 3.75
C GLY A 11 2.40 3.56 5.10
N LYS A 12 3.59 4.16 5.15
CA LYS A 12 4.19 4.67 6.40
C LYS A 12 3.28 5.63 7.17
N LEU A 13 2.52 6.47 6.46
CA LEU A 13 1.56 7.42 7.01
C LEU A 13 0.10 7.01 6.77
N HIS A 14 -0.18 5.69 6.69
CA HIS A 14 -1.52 5.22 6.34
C HIS A 14 -2.62 5.78 7.26
N GLU A 15 -2.34 5.95 8.55
CA GLU A 15 -3.30 6.44 9.55
C GLU A 15 -3.85 7.85 9.22
N GLN A 16 -3.03 8.71 8.62
CA GLN A 16 -3.45 10.06 8.23
C GLN A 16 -3.89 10.11 6.77
N LEU A 17 -3.17 9.40 5.90
CA LEU A 17 -3.37 9.44 4.46
C LEU A 17 -4.69 8.77 4.05
N VAL A 18 -5.04 7.63 4.64
CA VAL A 18 -6.29 6.92 4.30
C VAL A 18 -7.54 7.76 4.62
N PRO A 19 -7.69 8.35 5.83
CA PRO A 19 -8.79 9.28 6.10
C PRO A 19 -8.80 10.49 5.18
N TYR A 20 -7.63 11.04 4.85
CA TYR A 20 -7.53 12.17 3.92
C TYR A 20 -8.08 11.84 2.53
N ILE A 21 -7.74 10.66 2.00
CA ILE A 21 -8.29 10.17 0.72
C ILE A 21 -9.82 10.00 0.82
N ALA A 22 -10.29 9.32 1.87
CA ALA A 22 -11.72 9.04 2.07
C ALA A 22 -12.55 10.32 2.18
N LEU A 23 -12.04 11.34 2.87
CA LEU A 23 -12.69 12.66 2.99
C LEU A 23 -12.58 13.49 1.70
N SER A 24 -11.51 13.29 0.93
CA SER A 24 -11.27 14.03 -0.30
C SER A 24 -12.10 13.56 -1.49
N VAL A 25 -12.53 12.28 -1.48
CA VAL A 25 -13.35 11.64 -2.52
C VAL A 25 -12.89 12.00 -3.94
N PRO A 26 -11.66 11.65 -4.35
CA PRO A 26 -11.21 11.91 -5.72
C PRO A 26 -12.02 11.09 -6.73
N ASP A 27 -12.26 11.64 -7.93
CA ASP A 27 -12.86 10.87 -9.03
C ASP A 27 -11.85 9.87 -9.62
N VAL A 28 -10.55 10.19 -9.58
CA VAL A 28 -9.43 9.30 -9.95
C VAL A 28 -8.28 9.52 -8.96
N LEU A 29 -7.75 8.44 -8.39
CA LEU A 29 -6.55 8.48 -7.54
C LEU A 29 -5.40 7.71 -8.19
N CYS A 30 -4.27 8.38 -8.42
CA CYS A 30 -3.00 7.76 -8.80
C CYS A 30 -2.06 7.70 -7.59
N LEU A 31 -1.67 6.51 -7.16
CA LEU A 31 -0.88 6.29 -5.94
C LEU A 31 0.44 5.60 -6.27
N GLN A 32 1.55 6.20 -5.85
CA GLN A 32 2.90 5.62 -5.99
C GLN A 32 3.35 4.91 -4.72
N GLU A 33 4.38 4.07 -4.83
CA GLU A 33 4.99 3.35 -3.71
C GLU A 33 3.99 2.51 -2.91
N VAL A 34 3.11 1.80 -3.61
CA VAL A 34 2.05 1.00 -2.99
C VAL A 34 2.59 -0.39 -2.69
N VAL A 35 2.46 -0.83 -1.44
CA VAL A 35 2.79 -2.20 -1.03
C VAL A 35 1.56 -3.09 -1.10
N HIS A 36 1.74 -4.28 -1.67
CA HIS A 36 0.73 -5.30 -1.82
C HIS A 36 1.29 -6.70 -1.50
N SER A 37 0.93 -7.24 -0.34
CA SER A 37 1.24 -8.61 0.11
C SER A 37 -0.05 -9.42 0.26
N PRO A 38 -0.72 -9.82 -0.84
CA PRO A 38 -2.08 -10.36 -0.79
C PRO A 38 -2.24 -11.65 0.03
N ALA A 39 -1.16 -12.40 0.23
CA ALA A 39 -1.16 -13.63 1.02
C ALA A 39 -1.14 -13.39 2.54
N SER A 40 -1.02 -12.14 3.00
CA SER A 40 -0.94 -11.79 4.42
C SER A 40 -2.15 -11.00 4.89
N ASP A 41 -2.74 -11.45 5.99
CA ASP A 41 -3.79 -10.73 6.71
C ASP A 41 -3.23 -9.78 7.77
N LYS A 42 -1.91 -9.76 7.98
CA LYS A 42 -1.27 -8.82 8.90
C LYS A 42 -1.43 -7.39 8.41
N ASP A 43 -1.40 -6.48 9.37
CA ASP A 43 -1.36 -5.04 9.14
C ASP A 43 0.05 -4.56 8.78
N TRP A 44 1.02 -5.09 9.52
CA TRP A 44 2.44 -4.74 9.39
C TRP A 44 3.27 -6.00 9.21
N LEU A 45 4.28 -5.88 8.36
CA LEU A 45 5.34 -6.86 8.18
C LEU A 45 6.68 -6.18 8.40
N THR A 46 7.75 -6.96 8.43
CA THR A 46 9.11 -6.45 8.59
C THR A 46 9.81 -6.42 7.24
N TYR A 47 10.27 -5.25 6.83
CA TYR A 47 11.24 -5.10 5.75
C TYR A 47 12.65 -5.32 6.32
N ARG A 48 13.49 -6.05 5.56
CA ARG A 48 14.88 -6.35 5.93
C ARG A 48 15.78 -6.10 4.72
N ASP A 49 16.76 -5.23 4.88
CA ASP A 49 17.82 -4.99 3.89
C ASP A 49 19.15 -4.72 4.60
N GLY A 50 19.99 -5.76 4.67
CA GLY A 50 21.20 -5.74 5.51
C GLY A 50 20.86 -5.42 6.97
N ASP A 51 21.47 -4.35 7.50
CA ASP A 51 21.21 -3.86 8.86
C ASP A 51 19.94 -2.99 8.98
N HIS A 52 19.26 -2.67 7.86
CA HIS A 52 18.01 -1.91 7.89
C HIS A 52 16.82 -2.84 8.13
N ILE A 53 16.23 -2.74 9.32
CA ILE A 53 15.03 -3.46 9.73
C ILE A 53 13.96 -2.43 10.10
N LEU A 54 12.85 -2.42 9.34
CA LEU A 54 11.80 -1.42 9.49
C LEU A 54 10.41 -2.03 9.36
N PRO A 55 9.39 -1.48 10.05
CA PRO A 55 8.01 -1.86 9.81
C PRO A 55 7.58 -1.38 8.41
N GLN A 56 6.90 -2.27 7.67
CA GLN A 56 6.32 -2.00 6.37
C GLN A 56 4.83 -2.35 6.40
N ARG A 57 3.96 -1.47 5.91
CA ARG A 57 2.53 -1.77 5.81
C ARG A 57 2.34 -2.95 4.87
N ALA A 58 1.70 -4.01 5.32
CA ALA A 58 1.62 -5.26 4.57
C ALA A 58 0.80 -5.11 3.28
N ASN A 59 -0.30 -4.37 3.36
CA ASN A 59 -1.27 -4.25 2.27
C ASN A 59 -1.86 -2.85 2.19
N PHE A 60 -1.03 -1.88 1.83
CA PHE A 60 -1.49 -0.51 1.66
C PHE A 60 -2.52 -0.38 0.52
N PHE A 61 -2.39 -1.19 -0.54
CA PHE A 61 -3.40 -1.28 -1.60
C PHE A 61 -4.78 -1.62 -1.03
N ARG A 62 -4.87 -2.62 -0.15
CA ARG A 62 -6.12 -3.06 0.51
C ARG A 62 -6.73 -1.96 1.38
N ASP A 63 -5.89 -1.22 2.10
CA ASP A 63 -6.36 -0.13 2.96
C ASP A 63 -7.04 0.96 2.14
N VAL A 64 -6.45 1.35 1.00
CA VAL A 64 -7.02 2.37 0.11
C VAL A 64 -8.23 1.84 -0.64
N SER A 65 -8.24 0.58 -1.09
CA SER A 65 -9.44 -0.05 -1.69
C SER A 65 -10.64 -0.01 -0.73
N ARG A 66 -10.41 -0.23 0.57
CA ARG A 66 -11.47 -0.16 1.59
C ARG A 66 -11.96 1.26 1.84
N ALA A 67 -11.10 2.26 1.66
CA ALA A 67 -11.43 3.67 1.83
C ALA A 67 -12.21 4.26 0.64
N LEU A 68 -12.07 3.64 -0.54
CA LEU A 68 -12.75 4.01 -1.78
C LEU A 68 -13.51 2.79 -2.33
N PRO A 69 -14.57 2.31 -1.65
CA PRO A 69 -15.24 1.06 -2.00
C PRO A 69 -15.96 1.11 -3.36
N ASP A 70 -16.30 2.30 -3.86
CA ASP A 70 -17.01 2.51 -5.11
C ASP A 70 -16.08 2.70 -6.32
N HIS A 71 -14.76 2.64 -6.10
CA HIS A 71 -13.73 2.81 -7.13
C HIS A 71 -13.23 1.47 -7.67
N THR A 72 -12.83 1.44 -8.94
CA THR A 72 -12.18 0.26 -9.52
C THR A 72 -10.69 0.31 -9.27
N ALA A 73 -10.23 -0.47 -8.28
CA ALA A 73 -8.82 -0.54 -7.93
C ALA A 73 -8.03 -1.40 -8.94
N THR A 74 -6.94 -0.85 -9.47
CA THR A 74 -5.95 -1.57 -10.29
C THR A 74 -4.55 -1.38 -9.70
N PHE A 75 -3.82 -2.48 -9.53
CA PHE A 75 -2.43 -2.46 -9.08
C PHE A 75 -1.48 -2.85 -10.23
N CYS A 76 -0.43 -2.05 -10.42
CA CYS A 76 0.60 -2.23 -11.43
C CYS A 76 1.94 -2.47 -10.72
N PRO A 77 2.37 -3.74 -10.53
CA PRO A 77 3.62 -4.04 -9.84
C PRO A 77 4.83 -3.53 -10.65
N ALA A 78 5.77 -2.88 -9.96
CA ALA A 78 7.04 -2.43 -10.53
C ALA A 78 8.23 -3.24 -10.00
N ALA A 79 8.11 -3.76 -8.77
CA ALA A 79 9.10 -4.61 -8.13
C ALA A 79 8.42 -5.66 -7.24
N GLN A 80 9.17 -6.70 -6.89
CA GLN A 80 8.74 -7.76 -5.98
C GLN A 80 9.90 -8.13 -5.04
N GLY A 81 9.55 -8.60 -3.85
CA GLY A 81 10.51 -8.99 -2.82
C GLY A 81 9.83 -9.77 -1.71
N VAL A 82 10.53 -9.88 -0.58
CA VAL A 82 10.06 -10.60 0.60
C VAL A 82 9.94 -9.61 1.77
N LEU A 83 8.77 -9.59 2.40
CA LEU A 83 8.57 -9.04 3.73
C LEU A 83 8.47 -10.19 4.73
N TRP A 84 8.61 -9.91 6.02
CA TRP A 84 8.71 -10.96 7.03
C TRP A 84 7.64 -10.81 8.10
N ASP A 85 6.94 -11.90 8.39
CA ASP A 85 6.14 -12.07 9.60
C ASP A 85 6.94 -12.92 10.59
N ALA A 86 7.65 -12.26 11.51
CA ALA A 86 8.73 -12.86 12.29
C ALA A 86 9.74 -13.58 11.37
N ASP A 87 9.80 -14.91 11.39
CA ASP A 87 10.71 -15.71 10.55
C ASP A 87 10.04 -16.26 9.30
N GLN A 88 8.75 -16.00 9.10
CA GLN A 88 8.01 -16.43 7.93
C GLN A 88 8.19 -15.43 6.78
N PRO A 89 8.72 -15.87 5.62
CA PRO A 89 8.81 -15.01 4.44
C PRO A 89 7.43 -14.87 3.78
N ILE A 90 7.06 -13.64 3.48
CA ILE A 90 5.82 -13.25 2.81
C ILE A 90 6.18 -12.59 1.47
N PRO A 91 5.79 -13.17 0.32
CA PRO A 91 5.94 -12.50 -0.96
C PRO A 91 5.18 -11.18 -0.98
N SER A 92 5.87 -10.11 -1.36
CA SER A 92 5.33 -8.76 -1.42
C SER A 92 5.66 -8.12 -2.75
N GLN A 93 4.72 -7.33 -3.26
CA GLN A 93 4.88 -6.50 -4.44
C GLN A 93 4.91 -5.03 -4.03
N TRP A 94 5.58 -4.23 -4.85
CA TRP A 94 5.65 -2.78 -4.73
C TRP A 94 5.42 -2.16 -6.10
N GLY A 95 4.66 -1.08 -6.18
CA GLY A 95 4.38 -0.44 -7.46
C GLY A 95 3.41 0.72 -7.40
N LEU A 96 2.65 0.88 -8.48
CA LEU A 96 1.62 1.91 -8.62
C LEU A 96 0.23 1.30 -8.38
N ALA A 97 -0.70 2.10 -7.88
CA ALA A 97 -2.12 1.77 -7.89
C ALA A 97 -2.94 2.92 -8.45
N THR A 98 -4.04 2.60 -9.12
CA THR A 98 -5.07 3.57 -9.49
C THR A 98 -6.42 3.11 -8.96
N PHE A 99 -7.25 4.06 -8.55
CA PHE A 99 -8.60 3.86 -8.04
C PHE A 99 -9.54 4.80 -8.78
#